data_AF-A0A8X6F8Q1-F1
#
_entry.id   AF-A0A8X6F8Q1-F1
#
_cell.length_a   1.000
_cell.length_b   1.000
_cell.length_c   1.000
_cell.angle_alpha   90.00
_cell.angle_beta   90.00
_cell.angle_gamma   90.00
#
_symmetry.space_group_name_H-M   'P 1'
#
loop_
_entity.id
_entity.type
_entity.pdbx_description
1 polymer ?
#
loop_
_entity_poly.entity_id
_entity_poly.type
_entity_poly.pdbx_seq_one_letter_code
_entity_poly.pdbx_strand_id
1 'polypeptide(L)'
;MLQLLIGVVKLCKNLEQKVAKLEEKNKILEIENAELRERLGLNSRNSSIPSSKELYKIKKDTLKDKSEGGRKIGGQVGHKGSHRATMEADEVVKIELLNECECGGEIAICEKPYVHQKVDLPEVKPYVVEYQLEHGRCKKCGKRKSSNTNSHCTTNG
;
A
#
# COMPACT_ATOMS: atom_id res chain seq x y z
N MET A 1 58.20 -26.15 33.85
CA MET A 1 58.15 -25.22 32.70
C MET A 1 57.25 -25.72 31.56
N LEU A 2 57.46 -26.93 31.01
CA LEU A 2 56.69 -27.44 29.86
C LEU A 2 55.16 -27.57 30.09
N GLN A 3 54.74 -28.10 31.25
CA GLN A 3 53.31 -28.24 31.59
C GLN A 3 52.57 -26.88 31.68
N LEU A 4 53.27 -25.83 32.12
CA LEU A 4 52.69 -24.49 32.28
C LEU A 4 52.43 -23.85 30.91
N LEU A 5 53.38 -24.00 29.98
CA LEU A 5 53.24 -23.59 28.58
C LEU A 5 52.06 -24.29 27.88
N ILE A 6 51.92 -25.61 28.07
CA ILE A 6 50.79 -26.38 27.51
C ILE A 6 49.44 -25.87 28.06
N GLY A 7 49.39 -25.55 29.35
CA GLY A 7 48.20 -24.98 30.00
C GLY A 7 47.81 -23.62 29.42
N VAL A 8 48.79 -22.73 29.23
CA VAL A 8 48.57 -21.40 28.64
C VAL A 8 48.07 -21.51 27.20
N VAL A 9 48.68 -22.37 26.38
CA VAL A 9 48.24 -22.58 24.98
C VAL A 9 46.81 -23.14 24.91
N LYS A 10 46.42 -24.04 25.82
CA LYS A 10 45.03 -24.53 25.91
C LYS A 10 44.04 -23.42 26.28
N LEU A 11 44.45 -22.52 27.18
CA LEU A 11 43.61 -21.39 27.59
C LEU A 11 43.43 -20.40 26.44
N CYS A 12 44.50 -20.05 25.72
CA CYS A 12 44.46 -19.17 24.55
C CYS A 12 43.49 -19.71 23.48
N LYS A 13 43.58 -21.00 23.15
CA LYS A 13 42.65 -21.63 22.18
C LYS A 13 41.19 -21.57 22.64
N ASN A 14 40.93 -21.78 23.93
CA ASN A 14 39.57 -21.69 24.47
C ASN A 14 39.03 -20.25 24.42
N LEU A 15 39.89 -19.27 24.71
CA LEU A 15 39.54 -17.86 24.63
C LEU A 15 39.25 -17.45 23.19
N GLU A 16 40.10 -17.84 22.23
CA GLU A 16 39.88 -17.61 20.79
C GLU A 16 38.55 -18.18 20.30
N GLN A 17 38.23 -19.42 20.69
CA GLN A 17 36.94 -20.04 20.35
C GLN A 17 35.75 -19.32 20.96
N LYS A 18 35.88 -18.79 22.19
CA LYS A 18 34.82 -18.00 22.83
C LYS A 18 34.65 -16.65 22.16
N VAL A 19 35.74 -15.98 21.81
CA VAL A 19 35.72 -14.69 21.09
C VAL A 19 35.02 -14.87 19.75
N ALA A 20 35.42 -15.87 18.94
CA ALA A 20 34.78 -16.13 17.65
C ALA A 20 33.27 -16.40 17.77
N LYS A 21 32.84 -17.16 18.78
CA LYS A 21 31.40 -17.41 19.03
C LYS A 21 30.64 -16.17 19.46
N LEU A 22 31.26 -15.28 20.24
CA LEU A 22 30.64 -14.03 20.69
C LEU A 22 30.54 -13.02 19.54
N GLU A 23 31.57 -12.93 18.69
CA GLU A 23 31.56 -12.08 17.50
C GLU A 23 30.45 -12.49 16.52
N GLU A 24 30.27 -13.80 16.29
CA GLU A 24 29.21 -14.29 15.42
C GLU A 24 27.81 -13.95 15.97
N LYS A 25 27.61 -14.14 17.28
CA LYS A 25 26.35 -13.77 17.95
C LYS A 25 26.09 -12.27 17.87
N ASN A 26 27.12 -11.44 18.06
CA ASN A 26 26.97 -9.99 17.95
C ASN A 26 26.56 -9.58 16.54
N LYS A 27 27.16 -10.16 15.50
CA LYS A 27 26.76 -9.88 14.10
C LYS A 27 25.29 -10.22 13.85
N ILE A 28 24.84 -11.40 14.31
CA ILE A 28 23.45 -11.81 14.17
C ILE A 28 22.51 -10.83 14.89
N LEU A 29 22.84 -10.46 16.14
CA LEU A 29 22.05 -9.53 16.93
C LEU A 29 22.04 -8.11 16.37
N GLU A 30 23.14 -7.67 15.75
CA GLU A 30 23.24 -6.37 15.08
C GLU A 30 22.36 -6.32 13.83
N ILE A 31 22.36 -7.38 13.02
CA ILE A 31 21.48 -7.52 11.85
C ILE A 31 20.01 -7.51 12.30
N GLU A 32 19.66 -8.33 13.29
CA GLU A 32 18.29 -8.39 13.81
C GLU A 32 17.86 -7.04 14.40
N ASN A 33 18.74 -6.35 15.14
CA ASN A 33 18.45 -4.99 15.63
C ASN A 33 18.21 -4.00 14.49
N ALA A 34 19.02 -4.04 13.44
CA ALA A 34 18.88 -3.15 12.29
C ALA A 34 17.52 -3.37 11.61
N GLU A 35 17.15 -4.62 11.34
CA GLU A 35 15.85 -4.98 10.76
C GLU A 35 14.68 -4.55 11.67
N LEU A 36 14.76 -4.81 12.97
CA LEU A 36 13.71 -4.42 13.91
C LEU A 36 13.59 -2.89 14.01
N ARG A 37 14.71 -2.15 14.00
CA ARG A 37 14.70 -0.68 14.01
C ARG A 37 14.13 -0.11 12.72
N GLU A 38 14.44 -0.70 11.56
CA GLU A 38 13.84 -0.32 10.28
C GLU A 38 12.33 -0.55 10.31
N ARG A 39 11.88 -1.72 10.78
CA ARG A 39 10.44 -2.04 10.94
C ARG A 39 9.73 -1.09 11.90
N LEU A 40 10.37 -0.66 12.98
CA LEU A 40 9.81 0.31 13.93
C LEU A 40 9.84 1.76 13.40
N GLY A 41 10.75 2.08 12.47
CA GLY A 41 10.82 3.38 11.81
C GLY A 41 9.72 3.59 10.76
N LEU A 42 9.05 2.52 10.32
CA LEU A 42 7.92 2.56 9.39
C LEU A 42 6.64 2.98 10.14
N ASN A 43 6.40 4.29 10.19
CA ASN A 43 5.15 4.87 10.65
C ASN A 43 4.36 5.43 9.46
N SER A 44 3.03 5.47 9.56
CA SER A 44 2.10 6.04 8.55
C SER A 44 2.40 7.48 8.12
N ARG A 45 3.29 8.18 8.81
CA ARG A 45 3.78 9.52 8.46
C ARG A 45 4.95 9.53 7.47
N ASN A 46 5.68 8.44 7.30
CA ASN A 46 6.90 8.39 6.47
C ASN A 46 6.91 7.26 5.44
N SER A 47 6.12 6.20 5.67
CA SER A 47 5.87 5.17 4.68
C SER A 47 4.39 5.22 4.35
N SER A 48 4.04 5.26 3.07
CA SER A 48 2.65 5.29 2.56
C SER A 48 1.85 4.01 2.86
N ILE A 49 2.09 3.41 4.03
CA ILE A 49 1.39 2.29 4.61
C ILE A 49 0.10 2.85 5.22
N PRO A 50 -1.08 2.39 4.80
CA PRO A 50 -2.33 2.81 5.41
C PRO A 50 -2.32 2.47 6.90
N SER A 51 -2.80 3.40 7.74
CA SER A 51 -2.79 3.27 9.22
C SER A 51 -3.43 1.98 9.73
N SER A 52 -4.32 1.36 8.95
CA SER A 52 -4.94 0.06 9.25
C SER A 52 -3.98 -1.14 9.19
N LYS A 53 -2.79 -1.00 8.57
CA LYS A 53 -1.76 -2.04 8.46
C LYS A 53 -0.53 -1.78 9.35
N GLU A 54 -0.56 -0.79 10.23
CA GLU A 54 0.50 -0.60 11.24
C GLU A 54 0.48 -1.76 12.26
N LEU A 55 1.41 -2.71 12.10
CA LEU A 55 1.53 -3.90 12.95
C LEU A 55 1.93 -3.56 14.40
N TYR A 56 2.66 -2.45 14.59
CA TYR A 56 3.10 -1.97 15.89
C TYR A 56 2.42 -0.65 16.21
N LYS A 57 1.14 -0.72 16.56
CA LYS A 57 0.47 0.40 17.22
C LYS A 57 1.15 0.56 18.58
N ILE A 58 2.10 1.50 18.70
CA ILE A 58 2.54 1.98 20.02
C ILE A 58 1.27 2.47 20.68
N LYS A 59 0.71 1.66 21.57
CA LYS A 59 -0.34 2.09 22.49
C LYS A 59 0.35 3.17 23.29
N LYS A 60 0.14 4.44 22.91
CA LYS A 60 0.38 5.53 23.84
C LYS A 60 -0.46 5.17 25.05
N ASP A 61 0.21 4.86 26.15
CA ASP A 61 -0.38 4.84 27.49
C ASP A 61 -0.77 6.29 27.82
N THR A 62 -1.74 6.82 27.11
CA THR A 62 -2.62 7.88 27.60
C THR A 62 -3.82 7.18 28.20
N LEU A 63 -3.55 6.38 29.23
CA LEU A 63 -4.46 6.15 30.34
C LEU A 63 -4.42 7.38 31.24
N LYS A 64 -4.88 8.53 30.72
CA LYS A 64 -5.27 9.69 31.52
C LYS A 64 -6.42 10.35 30.77
N ASP A 65 -7.57 10.29 31.40
CA ASP A 65 -8.84 10.95 31.08
C ASP A 65 -9.62 10.38 29.88
N LYS A 66 -10.15 9.18 30.09
CA LYS A 66 -11.38 8.69 29.44
C LYS A 66 -12.65 9.22 30.12
N SER A 67 -12.61 10.43 30.67
CA SER A 67 -13.81 11.17 31.07
C SER A 67 -14.21 12.11 29.93
N GLU A 68 -15.45 11.93 29.46
CA GLU A 68 -16.23 12.92 28.68
C GLU A 68 -15.88 13.13 27.19
N GLY A 69 -15.36 12.11 26.51
CA GLY A 69 -15.30 12.10 25.04
C GLY A 69 -16.53 11.45 24.40
N GLY A 70 -17.70 12.10 24.44
CA GLY A 70 -18.97 11.63 23.83
C GLY A 70 -18.98 11.50 22.30
N ARG A 71 -17.87 11.12 21.67
CA ARG A 71 -17.76 10.93 20.23
C ARG A 71 -18.25 9.53 19.88
N LYS A 72 -19.51 9.47 19.44
CA LYS A 72 -20.11 8.28 18.83
C LYS A 72 -19.28 7.86 17.60
N ILE A 73 -19.17 6.56 17.37
CA ILE A 73 -18.60 5.99 16.15
C ILE A 73 -19.45 6.45 14.97
N GLY A 74 -18.87 7.20 14.04
CA GLY A 74 -19.56 7.85 12.91
C GLY A 74 -18.98 9.24 12.60
N GLY A 75 -19.53 9.90 11.58
CA GLY A 75 -19.22 11.33 11.35
C GLY A 75 -19.56 12.15 12.59
N GLN A 76 -18.75 13.15 12.93
CA GLN A 76 -19.04 13.97 14.12
C GLN A 76 -20.40 14.66 13.95
N VAL A 77 -21.12 14.80 15.06
CA VAL A 77 -22.41 15.51 15.10
C VAL A 77 -22.24 16.90 14.49
N GLY A 78 -22.95 17.18 13.39
CA GLY A 78 -22.84 18.43 12.64
C GLY A 78 -22.10 18.34 11.30
N HIS A 79 -21.39 17.24 10.99
CA HIS A 79 -20.90 17.02 9.63
C HIS A 79 -22.06 16.71 8.68
N LYS A 80 -22.30 17.62 7.73
CA LYS A 80 -23.18 17.33 6.60
C LYS A 80 -22.56 16.18 5.80
N GLY A 81 -23.25 15.05 5.72
CA GLY A 81 -22.83 13.94 4.88
C GLY A 81 -22.81 14.38 3.42
N SER A 82 -21.66 14.22 2.77
CA SER A 82 -21.56 14.39 1.31
C SER A 82 -21.98 13.08 0.66
N HIS A 83 -23.08 13.12 -0.08
CA HIS A 83 -23.53 12.00 -0.90
C HIS A 83 -23.39 12.42 -2.36
N ARG A 84 -22.99 11.47 -3.21
CA ARG A 84 -22.98 11.69 -4.65
C ARG A 84 -24.42 11.86 -5.12
N ALA A 85 -24.70 12.92 -5.86
CA ALA A 85 -26.00 13.11 -6.48
C ALA A 85 -26.27 11.99 -7.49
N THR A 86 -27.52 11.52 -7.53
CA THR A 86 -28.03 10.64 -8.58
C THR A 86 -27.90 11.35 -9.93
N MET A 87 -27.38 10.66 -10.93
CA MET A 87 -27.21 11.20 -12.28
C MET A 87 -28.41 10.83 -13.15
N GLU A 88 -28.55 11.44 -14.32
CA GLU A 88 -29.46 10.92 -15.35
C GLU A 88 -28.93 9.58 -15.84
N ALA A 89 -29.82 8.59 -15.99
CA ALA A 89 -29.45 7.25 -16.41
C ALA A 89 -29.63 7.09 -17.91
N ASP A 90 -28.61 6.58 -18.60
CA ASP A 90 -28.69 6.24 -20.02
C ASP A 90 -29.63 5.04 -20.27
N GLU A 91 -29.66 4.09 -19.34
CA GLU A 91 -30.55 2.92 -19.36
C GLU A 91 -31.18 2.69 -17.98
N VAL A 92 -32.46 2.33 -17.94
CA VAL A 92 -33.19 1.98 -16.72
C VAL A 92 -33.68 0.54 -16.79
N VAL A 93 -33.04 -0.34 -16.02
CA VAL A 93 -33.48 -1.72 -15.84
C VAL A 93 -34.34 -1.80 -14.59
N LYS A 94 -35.62 -2.18 -14.73
CA LYS A 94 -36.52 -2.44 -13.60
C LYS A 94 -36.32 -3.88 -13.13
N ILE A 95 -36.05 -4.04 -11.84
CA ILE A 95 -36.02 -5.35 -11.18
C ILE A 95 -37.32 -5.46 -10.39
N GLU A 96 -38.22 -6.33 -10.85
CA GLU A 96 -39.50 -6.58 -10.19
C GLU A 96 -39.30 -7.49 -8.98
N LEU A 97 -40.00 -7.16 -7.89
CA LEU A 97 -40.06 -8.03 -6.72
C LEU A 97 -41.11 -9.11 -6.98
N LEU A 98 -40.84 -10.34 -6.56
CA LEU A 98 -41.88 -11.36 -6.51
C LEU A 98 -42.95 -10.91 -5.50
N ASN A 99 -44.23 -11.02 -5.87
CA ASN A 99 -45.35 -10.54 -5.04
C ASN A 99 -45.67 -11.44 -3.83
N GLU A 100 -44.90 -12.52 -3.66
CA GLU A 100 -45.09 -13.51 -2.61
C GLU A 100 -43.89 -13.50 -1.66
N CYS A 101 -44.17 -13.28 -0.38
CA CYS A 101 -43.18 -13.47 0.66
C CYS A 101 -42.93 -14.97 0.87
N GLU A 102 -41.73 -15.35 1.29
CA GLU A 102 -41.38 -16.74 1.63
C GLU A 102 -42.30 -17.34 2.71
N CYS A 103 -42.96 -16.50 3.51
CA CYS A 103 -43.95 -16.94 4.52
C CYS A 103 -45.38 -17.10 3.96
N GLY A 104 -45.61 -16.84 2.67
CA GLY A 104 -46.93 -16.90 2.02
C GLY A 104 -47.78 -15.62 2.16
N GLY A 105 -47.22 -14.54 2.70
CA GLY A 105 -47.88 -13.25 2.80
C GLY A 105 -47.74 -12.39 1.53
N GLU A 106 -48.71 -11.51 1.29
CA GLU A 106 -48.66 -10.51 0.21
C GLU A 106 -47.63 -9.41 0.51
N ILE A 107 -46.91 -8.98 -0.52
CA ILE A 107 -45.93 -7.89 -0.40
C ILE A 107 -46.52 -6.58 -0.94
N ALA A 108 -46.57 -5.56 -0.09
CA ALA A 108 -46.93 -4.20 -0.50
C ALA A 108 -45.74 -3.50 -1.18
N ILE A 109 -45.88 -3.17 -2.47
CA ILE A 109 -44.85 -2.46 -3.24
C ILE A 109 -45.02 -0.95 -3.03
N CYS A 110 -43.94 -0.26 -2.68
CA CYS A 110 -43.91 1.20 -2.62
C CYS A 110 -43.95 1.82 -4.02
N GLU A 111 -44.74 2.88 -4.21
CA GLU A 111 -44.84 3.60 -5.50
C GLU A 111 -43.52 4.25 -5.94
N LYS A 112 -42.68 4.67 -4.98
CA LYS A 112 -41.37 5.25 -5.25
C LYS A 112 -40.31 4.15 -5.30
N PRO A 113 -39.63 3.93 -6.43
CA PRO A 113 -38.58 2.92 -6.52
C PRO A 113 -37.36 3.33 -5.70
N TYR A 114 -36.72 2.35 -5.08
CA TYR A 114 -35.36 2.50 -4.55
C TYR A 114 -34.37 2.43 -5.73
N VAL A 115 -33.57 3.47 -5.92
CA VAL A 115 -32.68 3.61 -7.08
C VAL A 115 -31.24 3.30 -6.69
N HIS A 116 -30.66 2.27 -7.32
CA HIS A 116 -29.23 1.97 -7.28
C HIS A 116 -28.64 2.21 -8.67
N GLN A 117 -27.63 3.09 -8.77
CA GLN A 117 -26.95 3.39 -10.03
C GLN A 117 -25.57 2.77 -10.07
N LYS A 118 -25.33 1.95 -11.09
CA LYS A 118 -23.99 1.53 -11.49
C LYS A 118 -23.49 2.48 -12.57
N VAL A 119 -22.25 2.93 -12.46
CA VAL A 119 -21.63 3.84 -13.44
C VAL A 119 -20.39 3.14 -13.95
N ASP A 120 -20.50 2.65 -15.17
CA ASP A 120 -19.40 2.02 -15.88
C ASP A 120 -18.90 2.97 -16.97
N LEU A 121 -17.59 2.94 -17.22
CA LEU A 121 -17.02 3.61 -18.37
C LEU A 121 -17.22 2.69 -19.59
N PRO A 122 -17.73 3.20 -20.72
CA PRO A 122 -17.81 2.38 -21.93
C PRO A 122 -16.41 1.92 -22.34
N GLU A 123 -16.32 0.93 -23.23
CA GLU A 123 -15.04 0.43 -23.73
C GLU A 123 -14.18 1.57 -24.28
N VAL A 124 -13.18 1.98 -23.52
CA VAL A 124 -12.23 3.02 -23.94
C VAL A 124 -11.17 2.38 -24.82
N LYS A 125 -11.14 2.76 -26.09
CA LYS A 125 -10.07 2.38 -27.01
C LYS A 125 -8.88 3.32 -26.81
N PRO A 126 -7.64 2.82 -26.69
CA PRO A 126 -6.47 3.68 -26.55
C PRO A 126 -6.27 4.50 -27.82
N TYR A 127 -5.96 5.78 -27.66
CA TYR A 127 -5.44 6.61 -28.74
C TYR A 127 -3.95 6.30 -28.92
N VAL A 128 -3.58 5.72 -30.06
CA VAL A 128 -2.21 5.28 -30.35
C VAL A 128 -1.63 6.16 -31.45
N VAL A 129 -0.47 6.77 -31.17
CA VAL A 129 0.35 7.49 -32.15
C VAL A 129 1.64 6.71 -32.35
N GLU A 130 1.86 6.21 -33.57
CA GLU A 130 3.11 5.55 -33.95
C GLU A 130 4.10 6.56 -34.55
N TYR A 131 5.30 6.64 -33.97
CA TYR A 131 6.39 7.46 -34.50
C TYR A 131 7.40 6.57 -35.21
N GLN A 132 7.41 6.59 -36.54
CA GLN A 132 8.42 5.90 -37.34
C GLN A 132 9.67 6.76 -37.46
N LEU A 133 10.72 6.37 -36.72
CA LEU A 133 11.96 7.13 -36.64
C LEU A 133 13.02 6.57 -37.58
N GLU A 134 13.56 7.44 -38.42
CA GLU A 134 14.69 7.09 -39.27
C GLU A 134 16.01 7.05 -38.49
N HIS A 135 16.90 6.13 -38.87
CA HIS A 135 18.27 6.10 -38.38
C HIS A 135 19.26 5.77 -39.50
N GLY A 136 20.46 6.32 -39.39
CA GLY A 136 21.51 6.10 -40.38
C GLY A 136 22.91 6.24 -39.80
N ARG A 137 23.92 5.96 -40.63
CA ARG A 137 25.32 6.23 -40.32
C ARG A 137 25.87 7.27 -41.28
N CYS A 138 26.69 8.18 -40.76
CA CYS A 138 27.38 9.15 -41.60
C CYS A 138 28.38 8.43 -42.51
N LYS A 139 28.25 8.59 -43.84
CA LYS A 139 29.17 7.97 -44.81
C LYS A 139 30.62 8.48 -44.69
N LYS A 140 30.83 9.63 -44.05
CA LYS A 140 32.16 10.27 -43.91
C LYS A 140 32.89 9.88 -42.61
N CYS A 141 32.18 9.78 -41.48
CA CYS A 141 32.80 9.51 -40.18
C CYS A 141 32.25 8.27 -39.46
N GLY A 142 31.30 7.55 -40.05
CA GLY A 142 30.72 6.32 -39.50
C GLY A 142 29.79 6.48 -38.29
N LYS A 143 29.73 7.67 -37.67
CA LYS A 143 28.89 7.94 -36.50
C LYS A 143 27.41 7.68 -36.80
N ARG A 144 26.73 7.02 -35.86
CA ARG A 144 25.28 6.75 -35.94
C ARG A 144 24.51 8.02 -35.61
N LYS A 145 23.46 8.30 -36.37
CA LYS A 145 22.47 9.34 -36.10
C LYS A 145 21.08 8.73 -36.18
N SER A 146 20.22 9.07 -35.26
CA SER A 146 18.80 8.71 -35.27
C SER A 146 17.97 9.97 -35.09
N SER A 147 16.80 9.96 -35.71
CA SER A 147 15.75 10.93 -35.41
C SER A 147 15.37 10.81 -33.94
N ASN A 148 15.13 11.94 -33.30
CA ASN A 148 14.70 11.98 -31.90
C ASN A 148 13.26 12.49 -31.87
N THR A 149 12.42 11.88 -31.04
CA THR A 149 11.08 12.37 -30.73
C THR A 149 11.17 13.52 -29.72
N ASN A 150 11.97 14.55 -30.01
CA ASN A 150 11.90 15.81 -29.27
C ASN A 150 10.77 16.66 -29.87
N SER A 151 9.57 16.11 -29.85
CA SER A 151 8.33 16.83 -30.13
C SER A 151 7.48 16.65 -28.89
N HIS A 152 7.32 17.76 -28.16
CA HIS A 152 6.46 17.96 -27.00
C HIS A 152 5.39 16.87 -26.84
N CYS A 153 5.40 16.16 -25.72
CA CYS A 153 4.20 15.47 -25.27
C CYS A 153 3.15 16.54 -24.94
N THR A 154 2.38 16.97 -25.95
CA THR A 154 1.09 17.60 -25.67
C THR A 154 0.18 16.46 -25.24
N THR A 155 0.11 16.24 -23.94
CA THR A 155 -0.98 15.51 -23.31
C THR A 155 -2.27 16.26 -23.64
N ASN A 156 -2.94 15.86 -24.72
CA ASN A 156 -4.32 16.24 -24.93
C ASN A 156 -5.14 15.30 -24.05
N GLY A 157 -5.64 15.88 -22.95
CA GLY A 157 -6.64 15.25 -22.08
C GLY A 157 -8.00 15.15 -22.73
#